data_AF-A0A364XV29-F1
#
_entry.id   AF-A0A364XV29-F1
#
_cell.length_a   1.000
_cell.length_b   1.000
_cell.length_c   1.000
_cell.angle_alpha   90.00
_cell.angle_beta   90.00
_cell.angle_gamma   90.00
#
_symmetry.space_group_name_H-M   'P 1'
#
loop_
_entity.id
_entity.type
_entity.pdbx_description
1 polymer ?
#
loop_
_entity_poly.entity_id
_entity_poly.type
_entity_poly.pdbx_seq_one_letter_code
_entity_poly.pdbx_strand_id
1 'polypeptide(L)'
;MRFASFLLFLLSSINVFSQKQSTVTVTVNRETQLFAIVTYLSGNIQFVIPSDYESAVKKEFKSFKKHPAVSEIKNLYKGKDFYIEAVHPMLGFRCSSLPELKIIYTPDHVDLAALEKYLQYLRNFADEIAYQDFYDAHRPAMEAWEKPVLDTIVKYEMADKLGNLFRQHKTFTVHLNPFNSWGGQAFVPNEHYADTNASFILGYNSYTASSGKDKPPFFNSRAMLVELLWHEGAHTYINARIKKNLKLFDESQSLLNEQRQTTLQKAGKFKWEWEYFLDEQITRATVAYLLLINMGEVDWLKECARQEQMGFTFTKEISLLLKTYDNDKAKYPDFTDFLPTIADFLKVKAKNSYGQSSQK
;
A
#
# COMPACT_ATOMS: atom_id res chain seq x y z
N MET A 1 -3.51 -56.72 -52.85
CA MET A 1 -3.24 -55.27 -52.78
C MET A 1 -4.15 -54.72 -51.68
N ARG A 2 -3.82 -54.69 -50.39
CA ARG A 2 -2.82 -53.88 -49.64
C ARG A 2 -2.80 -52.41 -50.07
N PHE A 3 -3.50 -51.56 -49.32
CA PHE A 3 -2.92 -50.45 -48.54
C PHE A 3 -3.98 -49.94 -47.54
N ALA A 4 -3.75 -50.18 -46.25
CA ALA A 4 -4.49 -49.57 -45.16
C ALA A 4 -3.71 -48.31 -44.75
N SER A 5 -4.31 -47.14 -44.88
CA SER A 5 -3.72 -45.87 -44.44
C SER A 5 -4.03 -45.67 -42.95
N PHE A 6 -3.01 -45.83 -42.12
CA PHE A 6 -3.03 -45.40 -40.72
C PHE A 6 -2.79 -43.90 -40.67
N LEU A 7 -3.78 -43.11 -40.25
CA LEU A 7 -3.63 -41.70 -39.93
C LEU A 7 -3.25 -41.61 -38.44
N LEU A 8 -1.96 -41.35 -38.15
CA LEU A 8 -1.52 -41.02 -36.79
C LEU A 8 -1.93 -39.58 -36.47
N PHE A 9 -2.92 -39.40 -35.59
CA PHE A 9 -3.13 -38.13 -34.90
C PHE A 9 -2.11 -38.00 -33.77
N LEU A 10 -1.07 -37.18 -34.00
CA LEU A 10 -0.21 -36.67 -32.93
C LEU A 10 -1.01 -35.63 -32.13
N LEU A 11 -1.59 -36.07 -31.00
CA LEU A 11 -2.04 -35.17 -29.94
C LEU A 11 -0.79 -34.59 -29.27
N SER A 12 -0.34 -33.43 -29.75
CA SER A 12 0.58 -32.59 -28.99
C SER A 12 -0.13 -32.08 -27.75
N SER A 13 0.19 -32.66 -26.60
CA SER A 13 -0.21 -32.21 -25.28
C SER A 13 0.30 -30.79 -25.05
N ILE A 14 -0.53 -29.80 -25.35
CA ILE A 14 -0.31 -28.43 -24.89
C ILE A 14 -0.52 -28.49 -23.38
N ASN A 15 0.56 -28.67 -22.63
CA ASN A 15 0.59 -28.33 -21.22
C ASN A 15 0.38 -26.82 -21.13
N VAL A 16 -0.89 -26.40 -21.11
CA VAL A 16 -1.26 -25.09 -20.61
C VAL A 16 -0.90 -25.12 -19.13
N PHE A 17 0.34 -24.73 -18.81
CA PHE A 17 0.68 -24.33 -17.47
C PHE A 17 -0.28 -23.18 -17.15
N SER A 18 -1.34 -23.48 -16.40
CA SER A 18 -2.17 -22.46 -15.78
C SER A 18 -1.22 -21.60 -14.96
N GLN A 19 -0.90 -20.39 -15.44
CA GLN A 19 -0.21 -19.41 -14.62
C GLN A 19 -1.07 -19.21 -13.38
N LYS A 20 -0.50 -19.48 -12.20
CA LYS A 20 -1.19 -19.34 -10.92
C LYS A 20 -1.59 -17.87 -10.80
N GLN A 21 -2.87 -17.54 -10.91
CA GLN A 21 -3.36 -16.17 -10.77
C GLN A 21 -3.24 -15.68 -9.32
N SER A 22 -3.15 -14.36 -9.16
CA SER A 22 -3.23 -13.69 -7.87
C SER A 22 -4.64 -13.86 -7.30
N THR A 23 -4.76 -14.07 -6.00
CA THR A 23 -6.05 -14.08 -5.32
C THR A 23 -6.26 -12.74 -4.64
N VAL A 24 -7.52 -12.30 -4.51
CA VAL A 24 -7.85 -11.01 -3.89
C VAL A 24 -8.99 -11.19 -2.91
N THR A 25 -8.79 -10.69 -1.69
CA THR A 25 -9.83 -10.47 -0.70
C THR A 25 -9.91 -8.99 -0.39
N VAL A 26 -11.13 -8.47 -0.25
CA VAL A 26 -11.38 -7.12 0.26
C VAL A 26 -12.15 -7.27 1.56
N THR A 27 -11.72 -6.59 2.61
CA THR A 27 -12.35 -6.69 3.92
C THR A 27 -12.19 -5.41 4.73
N VAL A 28 -13.09 -5.10 5.65
CA VAL A 28 -12.81 -4.23 6.79
C VAL A 28 -12.28 -5.12 7.91
N ASN A 29 -10.98 -5.06 8.21
CA ASN A 29 -10.40 -5.91 9.25
C ASN A 29 -10.76 -5.38 10.66
N ARG A 30 -11.28 -6.29 11.50
CA ARG A 30 -11.76 -6.00 12.85
C ARG A 30 -10.72 -5.32 13.74
N GLU A 31 -9.49 -5.81 13.73
CA GLU A 31 -8.43 -5.28 14.58
C GLU A 31 -8.02 -3.89 14.12
N THR A 32 -7.72 -3.69 12.82
CA THR A 32 -7.41 -2.35 12.29
C THR A 32 -8.51 -1.33 12.52
N GLN A 33 -9.77 -1.75 12.47
CA GLN A 33 -10.92 -0.89 12.73
C GLN A 33 -11.00 -0.48 14.21
N LEU A 34 -10.69 -1.38 15.15
CA LEU A 34 -10.61 -1.04 16.57
C LEU A 34 -9.56 0.04 16.79
N PHE A 35 -8.35 -0.16 16.26
CA PHE A 35 -7.29 0.86 16.34
C PHE A 35 -7.72 2.18 15.70
N ALA A 36 -8.38 2.14 14.53
CA ALA A 36 -8.87 3.33 13.84
C ALA A 36 -9.94 4.10 14.64
N ILE A 37 -10.88 3.41 15.29
CA ILE A 37 -11.88 4.03 16.17
C ILE A 37 -11.21 4.75 17.33
N VAL A 38 -10.23 4.11 17.97
CA VAL A 38 -9.51 4.74 19.10
C VAL A 38 -8.67 5.92 18.61
N THR A 39 -8.02 5.84 17.44
CA THR A 39 -7.37 6.99 16.80
C THR A 39 -8.36 8.13 16.58
N TYR A 40 -9.54 7.85 16.03
CA TYR A 40 -10.59 8.85 15.81
C TYR A 40 -11.03 9.52 17.11
N LEU A 41 -11.31 8.74 18.16
CA LEU A 41 -11.74 9.26 19.46
C LEU A 41 -10.67 10.12 20.14
N SER A 42 -9.39 9.85 19.87
CA SER A 42 -8.27 10.62 20.41
C SER A 42 -8.16 12.04 19.84
N GLY A 43 -8.85 12.30 18.72
CA GLY A 43 -8.80 13.60 18.03
C GLY A 43 -7.49 13.86 17.28
N ASN A 44 -6.69 12.82 17.03
CA ASN A 44 -5.41 12.93 16.31
C ASN A 44 -5.53 12.66 14.80
N ILE A 45 -6.73 12.44 14.27
CA ILE A 45 -6.94 12.38 12.83
C ILE A 45 -7.06 13.81 12.32
N GLN A 46 -6.14 14.25 11.45
CA GLN A 46 -6.12 15.59 10.89
C GLN A 46 -7.41 15.89 10.12
N PHE A 47 -7.92 14.90 9.40
CA PHE A 47 -9.08 15.05 8.56
C PHE A 47 -9.94 13.77 8.53
N VAL A 48 -11.26 13.91 8.68
CA VAL A 48 -12.21 12.79 8.61
C VAL A 48 -13.28 13.13 7.59
N ILE A 49 -13.48 12.26 6.60
CA ILE A 49 -14.56 12.42 5.64
C ILE A 49 -15.88 12.04 6.32
N PRO A 50 -16.90 12.92 6.31
CA PRO A 50 -18.20 12.60 6.91
C PRO A 50 -18.87 11.40 6.22
N SER A 51 -19.35 10.47 7.04
CA SER A 51 -20.11 9.28 6.63
C SER A 51 -21.16 8.91 7.69
N ASP A 52 -22.10 8.04 7.32
CA ASP A 52 -23.01 7.38 8.26
C ASP A 52 -22.26 6.56 9.32
N TYR A 53 -21.17 5.91 8.92
CA TYR A 53 -20.32 5.12 9.80
C TYR A 53 -19.56 5.98 10.81
N GLU A 54 -19.00 7.13 10.39
CA GLU A 54 -18.42 8.12 11.32
C GLU A 54 -19.46 8.60 12.33
N SER A 55 -20.68 8.87 11.86
CA SER A 55 -21.79 9.31 12.70
C SER A 55 -22.20 8.23 13.72
N ALA A 56 -22.23 6.97 13.31
CA ALA A 56 -22.51 5.82 14.17
C ALA A 56 -21.44 5.65 15.26
N VAL A 57 -20.16 5.62 14.88
CA VAL A 57 -19.02 5.53 15.82
C VAL A 57 -19.02 6.70 16.80
N LYS A 58 -19.26 7.92 16.31
CA LYS A 58 -19.34 9.12 17.16
C LYS A 58 -20.50 9.04 18.15
N LYS A 59 -21.68 8.58 17.70
CA LYS A 59 -22.86 8.44 18.57
C LYS A 59 -22.59 7.45 19.69
N GLU A 60 -22.04 6.29 19.34
CA GLU A 60 -21.83 5.18 20.26
C GLU A 60 -20.70 5.45 21.25
N PHE A 61 -19.54 5.91 20.76
CA PHE A 61 -18.31 5.88 21.56
C PHE A 61 -17.83 7.25 22.05
N LYS A 62 -18.59 8.34 21.85
CA LYS A 62 -18.18 9.70 22.30
C LYS A 62 -17.89 9.80 23.80
N SER A 63 -18.53 9.00 24.64
CA SER A 63 -18.34 9.00 26.09
C SER A 63 -16.97 8.47 26.50
N PHE A 64 -16.34 7.65 25.64
CA PHE A 64 -15.07 6.99 25.93
C PHE A 64 -13.83 7.77 25.50
N LYS A 65 -13.96 9.05 25.13
CA LYS A 65 -12.80 9.91 24.77
C LYS A 65 -11.73 10.02 25.85
N LYS A 66 -12.06 9.73 27.10
CA LYS A 66 -11.14 9.74 28.24
C LYS A 66 -10.69 8.34 28.68
N HIS A 67 -11.10 7.29 27.96
CA HIS A 67 -10.69 5.93 28.27
C HIS A 67 -9.15 5.79 28.10
N PRO A 68 -8.45 5.01 28.95
CA PRO A 68 -7.00 4.84 28.85
C PRO A 68 -6.49 4.47 27.45
N ALA A 69 -7.23 3.60 26.73
CA ALA A 69 -6.90 3.26 25.34
C ALA A 69 -6.89 4.48 24.40
N VAL A 70 -7.75 5.47 24.64
CA VAL A 70 -7.81 6.69 23.82
C VAL A 70 -6.73 7.69 24.23
N SER A 71 -6.52 7.88 25.53
CA SER A 71 -5.59 8.90 26.05
C SER A 71 -4.11 8.52 25.90
N GLU A 72 -3.77 7.22 25.96
CA GLU A 72 -2.38 6.75 25.95
C GLU A 72 -1.74 6.72 24.55
N ILE A 73 -2.51 6.89 23.48
CA ILE A 73 -1.97 6.92 22.11
C ILE A 73 -0.85 7.97 21.96
N LYS A 74 -1.01 9.16 22.56
CA LYS A 74 0.02 10.21 22.47
C LYS A 74 1.32 9.82 23.17
N ASN A 75 1.24 9.03 24.25
CA ASN A 75 2.43 8.53 24.93
C ASN A 75 3.12 7.44 24.08
N LEU A 76 2.34 6.60 23.39
CA LEU A 76 2.86 5.57 22.48
C LEU A 76 3.69 6.17 21.33
N TYR A 77 3.29 7.34 20.83
CA TYR A 77 3.94 8.05 19.72
C TYR A 77 4.59 9.37 20.14
N LYS A 78 5.06 9.49 21.38
CA LYS A 78 5.58 10.76 21.91
C LYS A 78 6.62 11.40 20.98
N GLY A 79 6.32 12.61 20.50
CA GLY A 79 7.17 13.37 19.57
C GLY A 79 7.01 12.96 18.09
N LYS A 80 5.99 12.17 17.76
CA LYS A 80 5.73 11.59 16.43
C LYS A 80 4.24 11.64 16.08
N ASP A 81 3.57 12.78 16.30
CA ASP A 81 2.12 12.91 16.15
C ASP A 81 1.59 12.47 14.76
N PHE A 82 2.35 12.70 13.69
CA PHE A 82 2.02 12.21 12.35
C PHE A 82 1.84 10.68 12.28
N TYR A 83 2.61 9.93 13.06
CA TYR A 83 2.53 8.47 13.11
C TYR A 83 1.24 7.97 13.77
N ILE A 84 0.54 8.81 14.56
CA ILE A 84 -0.72 8.41 15.19
C ILE A 84 -1.79 8.19 14.12
N GLU A 85 -1.96 9.11 13.18
CA GLU A 85 -2.94 8.95 12.11
C GLU A 85 -2.51 7.88 11.09
N ALA A 86 -1.22 7.87 10.72
CA ALA A 86 -0.72 7.01 9.67
C ALA A 86 -0.51 5.55 10.13
N VAL A 87 0.15 5.34 11.27
CA VAL A 87 0.69 4.03 11.67
C VAL A 87 -0.14 3.32 12.74
N HIS A 88 -0.85 4.05 13.60
CA HIS A 88 -1.64 3.42 14.68
C HIS A 88 -2.71 2.44 14.16
N PRO A 89 -3.54 2.78 13.15
CA PRO A 89 -4.50 1.82 12.60
C PRO A 89 -3.85 0.53 12.07
N MET A 90 -2.64 0.61 11.52
CA MET A 90 -1.91 -0.53 10.98
C MET A 90 -1.40 -1.51 12.03
N LEU A 91 -1.34 -1.11 13.32
CA LEU A 91 -0.99 -2.04 14.39
C LEU A 91 -1.97 -3.22 14.48
N GLY A 92 -3.20 -3.07 13.96
CA GLY A 92 -4.15 -4.17 13.85
C GLY A 92 -3.60 -5.37 13.05
N PHE A 93 -2.83 -5.17 11.97
CA PHE A 93 -2.19 -6.27 11.22
C PHE A 93 -1.03 -6.92 11.95
N ARG A 94 -0.50 -6.22 12.95
CA ARG A 94 0.63 -6.67 13.76
C ARG A 94 0.16 -7.41 15.01
N CYS A 95 -1.15 -7.56 15.19
CA CYS A 95 -1.75 -8.23 16.33
C CYS A 95 -2.54 -9.47 15.91
N SER A 96 -2.65 -10.44 16.83
CA SER A 96 -3.62 -11.51 16.75
C SER A 96 -5.03 -10.96 16.92
N SER A 97 -6.02 -11.79 16.62
CA SER A 97 -7.42 -11.47 16.85
C SER A 97 -7.74 -11.19 18.33
N LEU A 98 -8.82 -10.43 18.55
CA LEU A 98 -9.51 -10.39 19.84
C LEU A 98 -10.06 -11.78 20.21
N PRO A 99 -10.15 -12.11 21.53
CA PRO A 99 -9.88 -11.23 22.67
C PRO A 99 -8.38 -11.12 23.05
N GLU A 100 -7.50 -11.97 22.51
CA GLU A 100 -6.10 -12.01 22.95
C GLU A 100 -5.30 -10.77 22.55
N LEU A 101 -5.50 -10.26 21.33
CA LEU A 101 -4.84 -9.06 20.79
C LEU A 101 -3.34 -8.99 21.14
N LYS A 102 -2.58 -10.01 20.75
CA LYS A 102 -1.14 -10.17 21.05
C LYS A 102 -0.30 -9.78 19.84
N ILE A 103 0.87 -9.20 20.07
CA ILE A 103 1.80 -8.83 18.99
C ILE A 103 2.25 -10.12 18.26
N ILE A 104 2.05 -10.16 16.94
CA ILE A 104 2.54 -11.22 16.03
C ILE A 104 3.63 -10.73 15.09
N TYR A 105 3.73 -9.41 14.89
CA TYR A 105 4.79 -8.78 14.10
C TYR A 105 5.31 -7.50 14.78
N THR A 106 6.55 -7.54 15.24
CA THR A 106 7.24 -6.41 15.90
C THR A 106 7.20 -5.13 15.06
N PRO A 107 6.61 -4.01 15.55
CA PRO A 107 6.66 -2.72 14.88
C PRO A 107 8.01 -2.00 15.08
N ASP A 108 8.44 -1.24 14.07
CA ASP A 108 9.76 -0.57 14.08
C ASP A 108 9.78 0.79 14.80
N HIS A 109 8.61 1.35 15.12
CA HIS A 109 8.48 2.75 15.55
C HIS A 109 7.91 2.94 16.96
N VAL A 110 7.67 1.84 17.67
CA VAL A 110 6.99 1.82 18.96
C VAL A 110 7.76 0.94 19.92
N ASP A 111 7.93 1.38 21.16
CA ASP A 111 8.50 0.57 22.23
C ASP A 111 7.60 -0.63 22.55
N LEU A 112 8.17 -1.83 22.65
CA LEU A 112 7.39 -3.06 22.81
C LEU A 112 6.69 -3.14 24.17
N ALA A 113 7.35 -2.74 25.25
CA ALA A 113 6.75 -2.77 26.59
C ALA A 113 5.60 -1.76 26.70
N ALA A 114 5.78 -0.57 26.11
CA ALA A 114 4.72 0.44 26.00
C ALA A 114 3.55 -0.07 25.16
N LEU A 115 3.83 -0.75 24.04
CA LEU A 115 2.80 -1.34 23.19
C LEU A 115 2.03 -2.45 23.91
N GLU A 116 2.70 -3.38 24.59
CA GLU A 116 2.01 -4.43 25.35
C GLU A 116 1.08 -3.85 26.42
N LYS A 117 1.53 -2.83 27.16
CA LYS A 117 0.70 -2.10 28.11
C LYS A 117 -0.49 -1.43 27.42
N TYR A 118 -0.26 -0.80 26.27
CA TYR A 118 -1.30 -0.17 25.47
C TYR A 118 -2.35 -1.19 24.98
N LEU A 119 -1.93 -2.36 24.51
CA LEU A 119 -2.83 -3.43 24.08
C LEU A 119 -3.71 -3.94 25.23
N GLN A 120 -3.24 -3.91 26.49
CA GLN A 120 -4.10 -4.21 27.63
C GLN A 120 -5.25 -3.19 27.77
N TYR A 121 -4.96 -1.90 27.61
CA TYR A 121 -6.03 -0.89 27.61
C TYR A 121 -6.97 -1.09 26.43
N LEU A 122 -6.46 -1.48 25.27
CA LEU A 122 -7.26 -1.68 24.07
C LEU A 122 -8.20 -2.90 24.18
N ARG A 123 -7.76 -3.98 24.83
CA ARG A 123 -8.62 -5.13 25.18
C ARG A 123 -9.75 -4.71 26.12
N ASN A 124 -9.42 -4.01 27.22
CA ASN A 124 -10.43 -3.51 28.15
C ASN A 124 -11.43 -2.59 27.46
N PHE A 125 -10.95 -1.70 26.58
CA PHE A 125 -11.80 -0.83 25.77
C PHE A 125 -12.77 -1.64 24.90
N ALA A 126 -12.27 -2.66 24.19
CA ALA A 126 -13.09 -3.50 23.34
C ALA A 126 -14.21 -4.22 24.12
N ASP A 127 -13.90 -4.69 25.33
CA ASP A 127 -14.88 -5.32 26.21
C ASP A 127 -15.91 -4.32 26.76
N GLU A 128 -15.45 -3.17 27.28
CA GLU A 128 -16.31 -2.14 27.92
C GLU A 128 -17.32 -1.52 26.95
N ILE A 129 -16.96 -1.39 25.66
CA ILE A 129 -17.84 -0.83 24.64
C ILE A 129 -18.67 -1.89 23.91
N ALA A 130 -18.55 -3.16 24.28
CA ALA A 130 -19.11 -4.29 23.52
C ALA A 130 -18.73 -4.19 22.02
N TYR A 131 -17.44 -3.99 21.73
CA TYR A 131 -16.95 -3.72 20.38
C TYR A 131 -17.33 -4.81 19.37
N GLN A 132 -17.33 -6.07 19.81
CA GLN A 132 -17.72 -7.19 18.95
C GLN A 132 -19.18 -7.04 18.47
N ASP A 133 -20.10 -6.69 19.36
CA ASP A 133 -21.51 -6.48 19.02
C ASP A 133 -21.67 -5.31 18.04
N PHE A 134 -20.93 -4.21 18.26
CA PHE A 134 -20.91 -3.08 17.34
C PHE A 134 -20.37 -3.48 15.95
N TYR A 135 -19.28 -4.24 15.90
CA TYR A 135 -18.66 -4.71 14.67
C TYR A 135 -19.59 -5.61 13.86
N ASP A 136 -20.27 -6.53 14.55
CA ASP A 136 -21.21 -7.48 13.94
C ASP A 136 -22.48 -6.77 13.44
N ALA A 137 -23.01 -5.82 14.21
CA ALA A 137 -24.16 -5.01 13.81
C ALA A 137 -23.90 -4.19 12.53
N HIS A 138 -22.65 -3.80 12.28
CA HIS A 138 -22.25 -3.05 11.08
C HIS A 138 -21.70 -3.94 9.95
N ARG A 139 -21.59 -5.26 10.15
CA ARG A 139 -21.04 -6.18 9.14
C ARG A 139 -21.75 -6.10 7.79
N PRO A 140 -23.09 -6.08 7.71
CA PRO A 140 -23.77 -5.98 6.42
C PRO A 140 -23.44 -4.70 5.65
N ALA A 141 -23.23 -3.58 6.36
CA ALA A 141 -22.83 -2.31 5.73
C ALA A 141 -21.40 -2.39 5.18
N MET A 142 -20.49 -3.02 5.93
CA MET A 142 -19.10 -3.19 5.50
C MET A 142 -18.98 -4.10 4.28
N GLU A 143 -19.71 -5.21 4.24
CA GLU A 143 -19.78 -6.10 3.07
C GLU A 143 -20.28 -5.37 1.81
N ALA A 144 -21.22 -4.44 1.97
CA ALA A 144 -21.70 -3.60 0.87
C ALA A 144 -20.63 -2.62 0.33
N TRP A 145 -19.59 -2.30 1.11
CA TRP A 145 -18.43 -1.53 0.65
C TRP A 145 -17.36 -2.42 0.01
N GLU A 146 -17.14 -3.61 0.58
CA GLU A 146 -16.13 -4.58 0.15
C GLU A 146 -16.41 -5.12 -1.25
N LYS A 147 -17.66 -5.52 -1.52
CA LYS A 147 -18.03 -6.18 -2.77
C LYS A 147 -17.77 -5.32 -4.02
N PRO A 148 -18.20 -4.05 -4.10
CA PRO A 148 -17.92 -3.22 -5.28
C PRO A 148 -16.43 -3.02 -5.55
N VAL A 149 -15.60 -2.94 -4.50
CA VAL A 149 -14.15 -2.84 -4.62
C VAL A 149 -13.58 -4.14 -5.19
N LEU A 150 -13.97 -5.29 -4.63
CA LEU A 150 -13.55 -6.60 -5.12
C LEU A 150 -13.94 -6.80 -6.59
N ASP A 151 -15.20 -6.51 -6.94
CA ASP A 151 -15.72 -6.64 -8.30
C ASP A 151 -14.91 -5.77 -9.28
N THR A 152 -14.52 -4.55 -8.88
CA THR A 152 -13.67 -3.68 -9.70
C THR A 152 -12.25 -4.23 -9.87
N ILE A 153 -11.62 -4.70 -8.78
CA ILE A 153 -10.26 -5.25 -8.83
C ILE A 153 -10.21 -6.48 -9.76
N VAL A 154 -11.19 -7.38 -9.62
CA VAL A 154 -11.33 -8.59 -10.45
C VAL A 154 -11.60 -8.21 -11.91
N LYS A 155 -12.57 -7.32 -12.17
CA LYS A 155 -12.95 -6.89 -13.52
C LYS A 155 -11.77 -6.32 -14.32
N TYR A 156 -10.86 -5.61 -13.65
CA TYR A 156 -9.70 -4.99 -14.31
C TYR A 156 -8.39 -5.76 -14.11
N GLU A 157 -8.46 -6.96 -13.51
CA GLU A 157 -7.32 -7.86 -13.29
C GLU A 157 -6.15 -7.14 -12.59
N MET A 158 -6.43 -6.23 -11.66
CA MET A 158 -5.41 -5.29 -11.19
C MET A 158 -4.27 -6.00 -10.43
N ALA A 159 -4.59 -7.02 -9.65
CA ALA A 159 -3.63 -7.85 -8.92
C ALA A 159 -2.80 -8.76 -9.84
N ASP A 160 -3.42 -9.28 -10.91
CA ASP A 160 -2.73 -10.11 -11.90
C ASP A 160 -1.78 -9.29 -12.76
N LYS A 161 -2.12 -8.03 -13.07
CA LYS A 161 -1.21 -7.13 -13.80
C LYS A 161 0.09 -6.88 -13.04
N LEU A 162 0.02 -6.71 -11.72
CA LEU A 162 1.21 -6.68 -10.87
C LEU A 162 1.94 -8.03 -10.87
N GLY A 163 1.21 -9.13 -10.67
CA GLY A 163 1.79 -10.47 -10.64
C GLY A 163 2.52 -10.84 -11.94
N ASN A 164 1.96 -10.45 -13.08
CA ASN A 164 2.52 -10.65 -14.41
C ASN A 164 3.78 -9.83 -14.64
N LEU A 165 3.81 -8.58 -14.18
CA LEU A 165 4.99 -7.71 -14.27
C LEU A 165 6.16 -8.34 -13.50
N PHE A 166 5.92 -8.73 -12.25
CA PHE A 166 6.97 -9.26 -11.36
C PHE A 166 7.19 -10.78 -11.46
N ARG A 167 6.40 -11.48 -12.29
CA ARG A 167 6.38 -12.96 -12.40
C ARG A 167 6.12 -13.68 -11.07
N GLN A 168 5.42 -13.03 -10.16
CA GLN A 168 5.16 -13.51 -8.81
C GLN A 168 3.71 -13.18 -8.47
N HIS A 169 2.81 -14.16 -8.54
CA HIS A 169 1.43 -13.97 -8.09
C HIS A 169 1.33 -14.15 -6.58
N LYS A 170 0.52 -13.30 -5.94
CA LYS A 170 0.39 -13.22 -4.48
C LYS A 170 -1.07 -13.29 -4.06
N THR A 171 -1.27 -13.55 -2.77
CA THR A 171 -2.56 -13.35 -2.10
C THR A 171 -2.68 -11.88 -1.68
N PHE A 172 -3.58 -11.14 -2.33
CA PHE A 172 -3.87 -9.75 -2.00
C PHE A 172 -4.96 -9.66 -0.92
N THR A 173 -4.71 -8.85 0.10
CA THR A 173 -5.74 -8.48 1.09
C THR A 173 -5.86 -6.96 1.18
N VAL A 174 -6.98 -6.42 0.69
CA VAL A 174 -7.27 -4.99 0.72
C VAL A 174 -8.14 -4.69 1.93
N HIS A 175 -7.63 -3.86 2.83
CA HIS A 175 -8.30 -3.54 4.08
C HIS A 175 -8.94 -2.16 4.04
N LEU A 176 -10.26 -2.08 3.93
CA LEU A 176 -10.97 -0.81 3.86
C LEU A 176 -10.98 -0.15 5.25
N ASN A 177 -10.49 1.09 5.34
CA ASN A 177 -10.51 1.88 6.58
C ASN A 177 -11.38 3.15 6.43
N PRO A 178 -12.57 3.21 7.05
CA PRO A 178 -13.49 4.34 6.92
C PRO A 178 -13.06 5.61 7.69
N PHE A 179 -11.95 5.57 8.41
CA PHE A 179 -11.34 6.74 9.06
C PHE A 179 -10.06 7.21 8.37
N ASN A 180 -9.56 6.48 7.37
CA ASN A 180 -8.40 6.89 6.59
C ASN A 180 -8.85 7.76 5.41
N SER A 181 -8.46 9.04 5.43
CA SER A 181 -8.73 10.00 4.35
C SER A 181 -7.48 10.43 3.58
N TRP A 182 -6.30 9.85 3.86
CA TRP A 182 -5.03 10.32 3.32
C TRP A 182 -4.42 9.38 2.28
N GLY A 183 -4.84 8.12 2.19
CA GLY A 183 -4.40 7.22 1.12
C GLY A 183 -4.39 5.74 1.49
N GLY A 184 -3.39 5.02 0.99
CA GLY A 184 -3.13 3.62 1.31
C GLY A 184 -1.87 3.46 2.16
N GLN A 185 -1.67 2.25 2.71
CA GLN A 185 -0.38 1.88 3.29
C GLN A 185 -0.17 0.37 3.26
N ALA A 186 0.93 -0.04 2.63
CA ALA A 186 1.38 -1.42 2.54
C ALA A 186 1.86 -2.00 3.88
N PHE A 187 1.44 -3.23 4.14
CA PHE A 187 1.88 -4.05 5.26
C PHE A 187 2.94 -5.05 4.80
N VAL A 188 4.19 -4.76 5.14
CA VAL A 188 5.35 -5.56 4.77
C VAL A 188 6.16 -5.88 6.03
N PRO A 189 5.71 -6.82 6.88
CA PRO A 189 6.35 -7.10 8.17
C PRO A 189 7.72 -7.79 8.03
N ASN A 190 7.90 -8.57 6.97
CA ASN A 190 9.15 -9.20 6.58
C ASN A 190 9.05 -9.70 5.13
N GLU A 191 10.18 -10.15 4.58
CA GLU A 191 10.26 -10.67 3.22
C GLU A 191 9.43 -11.92 2.98
N HIS A 192 9.45 -12.90 3.91
CA HIS A 192 8.72 -14.15 3.75
C HIS A 192 7.21 -13.91 3.59
N TYR A 193 6.66 -12.96 4.35
CA TYR A 193 5.29 -12.51 4.18
C TYR A 193 5.09 -11.87 2.80
N ALA A 194 5.98 -10.94 2.43
CA ALA A 194 5.91 -10.20 1.18
C ALA A 194 6.07 -11.08 -0.08
N ASP A 195 6.73 -12.23 0.02
CA ASP A 195 6.90 -13.16 -1.10
C ASP A 195 5.61 -13.84 -1.54
N THR A 196 4.64 -13.95 -0.63
CA THR A 196 3.39 -14.67 -0.87
C THR A 196 2.16 -13.81 -0.69
N ASN A 197 2.26 -12.66 -0.01
CA ASN A 197 1.13 -11.81 0.35
C ASN A 197 1.37 -10.35 -0.06
N ALA A 198 0.28 -9.67 -0.38
CA ALA A 198 0.22 -8.24 -0.61
C ALA A 198 -0.96 -7.66 0.18
N SER A 199 -0.69 -7.13 1.38
CA SER A 199 -1.75 -6.60 2.25
C SER A 199 -1.56 -5.12 2.49
N PHE A 200 -2.64 -4.35 2.47
CA PHE A 200 -2.56 -2.90 2.67
C PHE A 200 -3.89 -2.34 3.17
N ILE A 201 -3.80 -1.23 3.92
CA ILE A 201 -4.98 -0.41 4.22
C ILE A 201 -5.30 0.44 3.00
N LEU A 202 -6.60 0.61 2.74
CA LEU A 202 -7.16 1.50 1.74
C LEU A 202 -8.09 2.51 2.43
N GLY A 203 -7.71 3.77 2.42
CA GLY A 203 -8.62 4.88 2.73
C GLY A 203 -9.51 5.22 1.53
N TYR A 204 -10.49 6.08 1.76
CA TYR A 204 -11.24 6.69 0.67
C TYR A 204 -10.93 8.18 0.63
N ASN A 205 -10.55 8.67 -0.56
CA ASN A 205 -10.07 10.03 -0.75
C ASN A 205 -11.01 10.82 -1.67
N SER A 206 -12.26 11.04 -1.22
CA SER A 206 -13.22 11.77 -2.04
C SER A 206 -14.14 12.65 -1.19
N TYR A 207 -13.91 13.97 -1.27
CA TYR A 207 -14.95 14.98 -1.12
C TYR A 207 -15.76 15.07 -2.42
N THR A 208 -16.39 13.97 -2.82
CA THR A 208 -17.37 14.01 -3.92
C THR A 208 -18.75 14.32 -3.35
N ALA A 209 -19.70 14.63 -4.23
CA ALA A 209 -21.12 14.69 -3.88
C ALA A 209 -21.62 13.41 -3.18
N SER A 210 -20.87 12.31 -3.23
CA SER A 210 -21.17 11.03 -2.57
C SER A 210 -20.76 10.97 -1.09
N SER A 211 -20.09 11.98 -0.53
CA SER A 211 -19.79 12.07 0.91
C SER A 211 -20.91 12.78 1.69
N GLY A 212 -21.08 12.44 2.98
CA GLY A 212 -22.09 13.05 3.84
C GLY A 212 -22.43 12.19 5.05
N LYS A 213 -22.91 12.81 6.13
CA LYS A 213 -23.23 12.12 7.41
C LYS A 213 -24.31 11.04 7.30
N ASP A 214 -25.09 11.06 6.22
CA ASP A 214 -26.16 10.10 5.95
C ASP A 214 -25.82 9.18 4.76
N LYS A 215 -24.53 9.09 4.39
CA LYS A 215 -24.05 8.32 3.24
C LYS A 215 -22.95 7.35 3.64
N PRO A 216 -22.88 6.17 3.00
CA PRO A 216 -21.81 5.21 3.25
C PRO A 216 -20.46 5.76 2.78
N PRO A 217 -19.34 5.36 3.43
CA PRO A 217 -18.00 5.52 2.87
C PRO A 217 -17.90 4.98 1.45
N PHE A 218 -17.17 5.68 0.57
CA PHE A 218 -17.06 5.33 -0.84
C PHE A 218 -15.66 4.91 -1.25
N PHE A 219 -15.43 3.61 -1.41
CA PHE A 219 -14.11 3.04 -1.76
C PHE A 219 -13.96 2.63 -3.23
N ASN A 220 -14.99 2.73 -4.06
CA ASN A 220 -15.01 2.12 -5.39
C ASN A 220 -14.71 3.10 -6.55
N SER A 221 -13.81 4.06 -6.34
CA SER A 221 -13.31 4.89 -7.44
C SER A 221 -12.25 4.12 -8.22
N ARG A 222 -12.47 3.88 -9.52
CA ARG A 222 -11.47 3.21 -10.36
C ARG A 222 -10.12 3.92 -10.33
N ALA A 223 -10.10 5.25 -10.41
CA ALA A 223 -8.84 6.01 -10.38
C ALA A 223 -8.10 5.80 -9.06
N MET A 224 -8.83 5.83 -7.94
CA MET A 224 -8.27 5.57 -6.61
C MET A 224 -7.76 4.14 -6.48
N LEU A 225 -8.51 3.15 -6.97
CA LEU A 225 -8.11 1.74 -6.93
C LEU A 225 -6.88 1.47 -7.80
N VAL A 226 -6.80 2.08 -8.98
CA VAL A 226 -5.61 2.00 -9.84
C VAL A 226 -4.40 2.60 -9.14
N GLU A 227 -4.54 3.80 -8.58
CA GLU A 227 -3.45 4.45 -7.85
C GLU A 227 -3.03 3.61 -6.64
N LEU A 228 -3.94 3.31 -5.72
CA LEU A 228 -3.60 2.72 -4.43
C LEU A 228 -3.30 1.22 -4.52
N LEU A 229 -4.03 0.42 -5.32
CA LEU A 229 -3.72 -1.01 -5.41
C LEU A 229 -2.37 -1.24 -6.08
N TRP A 230 -2.10 -0.56 -7.19
CA TRP A 230 -0.80 -0.73 -7.84
C TRP A 230 0.34 -0.14 -7.02
N HIS A 231 0.13 1.02 -6.38
CA HIS A 231 1.15 1.64 -5.54
C HIS A 231 1.46 0.79 -4.29
N GLU A 232 0.46 0.52 -3.45
CA GLU A 232 0.66 -0.26 -2.23
C GLU A 232 1.03 -1.72 -2.53
N GLY A 233 0.44 -2.29 -3.59
CA GLY A 233 0.79 -3.62 -4.05
C GLY A 233 2.25 -3.71 -4.49
N ALA A 234 2.75 -2.73 -5.25
CA ALA A 234 4.12 -2.72 -5.75
C ALA A 234 5.17 -2.65 -4.62
N HIS A 235 4.88 -1.95 -3.51
CA HIS A 235 5.76 -1.98 -2.33
C HIS A 235 6.06 -3.40 -1.83
N THR A 236 5.10 -4.32 -1.94
CA THR A 236 5.29 -5.72 -1.51
C THR A 236 6.26 -6.49 -2.40
N TYR A 237 6.49 -6.05 -3.64
CA TYR A 237 7.47 -6.63 -4.57
C TYR A 237 8.83 -5.94 -4.45
N ILE A 238 8.83 -4.64 -4.15
CA ILE A 238 9.99 -3.77 -4.31
C ILE A 238 10.80 -3.63 -3.00
N ASN A 239 10.16 -3.28 -1.89
CA ASN A 239 10.86 -2.75 -0.71
C ASN A 239 11.88 -3.74 -0.12
N ALA A 240 11.51 -5.02 0.03
CA ALA A 240 12.41 -6.04 0.56
C ALA A 240 13.66 -6.23 -0.32
N ARG A 241 13.49 -6.15 -1.65
CA ARG A 241 14.58 -6.30 -2.62
C ARG A 241 15.49 -5.08 -2.62
N ILE A 242 14.93 -3.87 -2.53
CA ILE A 242 15.72 -2.63 -2.38
C ILE A 242 16.50 -2.67 -1.08
N LYS A 243 15.85 -2.94 0.06
CA LYS A 243 16.50 -2.98 1.38
C LYS A 243 17.72 -3.92 1.41
N LYS A 244 17.61 -5.09 0.80
CA LYS A 244 18.73 -6.05 0.68
C LYS A 244 19.87 -5.56 -0.23
N ASN A 245 19.56 -4.72 -1.21
CA ASN A 245 20.49 -4.27 -2.23
C ASN A 245 20.78 -2.76 -2.15
N LEU A 246 20.52 -2.13 -1.00
CA LEU A 246 20.57 -0.67 -0.85
C LEU A 246 21.94 -0.09 -1.23
N LYS A 247 23.02 -0.86 -0.99
CA LYS A 247 24.39 -0.49 -1.35
C LYS A 247 24.61 -0.23 -2.84
N LEU A 248 23.80 -0.81 -3.73
CA LEU A 248 23.86 -0.50 -5.17
C LEU A 248 23.59 0.99 -5.45
N PHE A 249 22.85 1.64 -4.55
CA PHE A 249 22.35 3.00 -4.72
C PHE A 249 23.15 4.05 -3.95
N ASP A 250 24.22 3.68 -3.25
CA ASP A 250 25.00 4.61 -2.40
C ASP A 250 25.56 5.79 -3.18
N GLU A 251 26.06 5.57 -4.40
CA GLU A 251 26.57 6.64 -5.27
C GLU A 251 25.48 7.61 -5.77
N SER A 252 24.21 7.27 -5.55
CA SER A 252 23.05 8.05 -6.00
C SER A 252 22.37 8.85 -4.89
N GLN A 253 22.81 8.72 -3.63
CA GLN A 253 22.16 9.37 -2.47
C GLN A 253 22.00 10.89 -2.62
N SER A 254 22.97 11.51 -3.29
CA SER A 254 22.98 12.95 -3.62
C SER A 254 21.77 13.43 -4.42
N LEU A 255 21.03 12.53 -5.07
CA LEU A 255 19.79 12.86 -5.78
C LEU A 255 18.70 13.35 -4.81
N LEU A 256 18.73 12.94 -3.54
CA LEU A 256 17.87 13.47 -2.48
C LEU A 256 18.50 14.74 -1.85
N ASN A 257 18.74 15.75 -2.68
CA ASN A 257 19.28 17.03 -2.24
C ASN A 257 18.23 17.91 -1.52
N GLU A 258 18.66 19.03 -0.96
CA GLU A 258 17.82 19.95 -0.17
C GLU A 258 16.62 20.52 -0.97
N GLN A 259 16.82 20.83 -2.25
CA GLN A 259 15.74 21.31 -3.11
C GLN A 259 14.66 20.24 -3.29
N ARG A 260 15.08 19.00 -3.53
CA ARG A 260 14.16 17.87 -3.68
C ARG A 260 13.47 17.56 -2.36
N GLN A 261 14.20 17.56 -1.24
CA GLN A 261 13.65 17.43 0.10
C GLN A 261 12.54 18.46 0.35
N THR A 262 12.79 19.73 0.02
CA THR A 262 11.79 20.80 0.16
C THR A 262 10.53 20.53 -0.66
N THR A 263 10.68 20.00 -1.87
CA THR A 263 9.55 19.66 -2.75
C THR A 263 8.77 18.47 -2.20
N LEU A 264 9.46 17.40 -1.82
CA LEU A 264 8.88 16.19 -1.25
C LEU A 264 8.22 16.44 0.11
N GLN A 265 8.77 17.31 0.95
CA GLN A 265 8.18 17.70 2.24
C GLN A 265 6.85 18.41 2.09
N LYS A 266 6.65 19.19 1.02
CA LYS A 266 5.34 19.78 0.72
C LYS A 266 4.29 18.71 0.39
N ALA A 267 4.71 17.59 -0.18
CA ALA A 267 3.84 16.46 -0.51
C ALA A 267 3.58 15.52 0.67
N GLY A 268 4.62 15.14 1.43
CA GLY A 268 4.54 14.14 2.50
C GLY A 268 4.43 14.69 3.92
N LYS A 269 4.77 15.96 4.18
CA LYS A 269 4.84 16.59 5.51
C LYS A 269 5.84 15.95 6.49
N PHE A 270 6.85 15.24 6.00
CA PHE A 270 7.97 14.72 6.78
C PHE A 270 9.28 14.79 5.99
N LYS A 271 10.41 14.74 6.71
CA LYS A 271 11.74 14.67 6.11
C LYS A 271 11.95 13.27 5.52
N TRP A 272 12.38 13.22 4.26
CA TRP A 272 12.57 11.97 3.56
C TRP A 272 13.93 11.36 3.88
N GLU A 273 13.97 10.06 4.11
CA GLU A 273 15.22 9.29 4.18
C GLU A 273 15.51 8.67 2.81
N TRP A 274 16.79 8.42 2.50
CA TRP A 274 17.20 7.96 1.18
C TRP A 274 16.52 6.65 0.76
N GLU A 275 16.52 5.65 1.64
CA GLU A 275 15.87 4.36 1.39
C GLU A 275 14.39 4.53 1.08
N TYR A 276 13.68 5.33 1.89
CA TYR A 276 12.26 5.57 1.71
C TYR A 276 11.96 6.36 0.41
N PHE A 277 12.78 7.36 0.06
CA PHE A 277 12.69 8.05 -1.22
C PHE A 277 12.88 7.08 -2.39
N LEU A 278 13.85 6.16 -2.30
CA LEU A 278 14.14 5.20 -3.34
C LEU A 278 12.99 4.20 -3.55
N ASP A 279 12.46 3.64 -2.46
CA ASP A 279 11.28 2.75 -2.48
C ASP A 279 10.10 3.43 -3.19
N GLU A 280 9.81 4.67 -2.82
CA GLU A 280 8.70 5.45 -3.36
C GLU A 280 8.93 5.86 -4.82
N GLN A 281 10.15 6.28 -5.18
CA GLN A 281 10.50 6.66 -6.55
C GLN A 281 10.33 5.48 -7.52
N ILE A 282 10.76 4.28 -7.14
CA ILE A 282 10.65 3.08 -7.98
C ILE A 282 9.20 2.57 -8.00
N THR A 283 8.50 2.61 -6.88
CA THR A 283 7.08 2.24 -6.79
C THR A 283 6.21 3.14 -7.67
N ARG A 284 6.41 4.45 -7.62
CA ARG A 284 5.67 5.42 -8.45
C ARG A 284 5.95 5.26 -9.94
N ALA A 285 7.21 4.97 -10.30
CA ALA A 285 7.56 4.63 -11.67
C ALA A 285 6.93 3.32 -12.15
N THR A 286 6.74 2.34 -11.24
CA THR A 286 6.04 1.09 -11.52
C THR A 286 4.56 1.33 -11.83
N VAL A 287 3.88 2.17 -11.06
CA VAL A 287 2.50 2.58 -11.33
C VAL A 287 2.41 3.27 -12.70
N ALA A 288 3.31 4.21 -13.00
CA ALA A 288 3.36 4.86 -14.30
C ALA A 288 3.55 3.85 -15.44
N TYR A 289 4.43 2.87 -15.28
CA TYR A 289 4.64 1.82 -16.28
C TYR A 289 3.38 0.94 -16.48
N LEU A 290 2.69 0.57 -15.40
CA LEU A 290 1.43 -0.18 -15.50
C LEU A 290 0.35 0.62 -16.21
N LEU A 291 0.26 1.93 -15.98
CA LEU A 291 -0.63 2.82 -16.74
C LEU A 291 -0.28 2.84 -18.24
N LEU A 292 1.01 2.90 -18.58
CA LEU A 292 1.45 2.87 -19.98
C LEU A 292 0.94 1.62 -20.71
N ILE A 293 1.14 0.44 -20.14
CA ILE A 293 0.79 -0.82 -20.82
C ILE A 293 -0.70 -1.19 -20.73
N ASN A 294 -1.46 -0.64 -19.78
CA ASN A 294 -2.87 -1.01 -19.55
C ASN A 294 -3.88 0.10 -19.90
N MET A 295 -3.46 1.36 -19.92
CA MET A 295 -4.33 2.53 -20.11
C MET A 295 -3.82 3.46 -21.22
N GLY A 296 -2.55 3.35 -21.60
CA GLY A 296 -1.96 4.02 -22.75
C GLY A 296 -1.15 5.26 -22.38
N GLU A 297 -0.59 5.89 -23.41
CA GLU A 297 0.41 6.95 -23.28
C GLU A 297 -0.12 8.20 -22.56
N VAL A 298 -1.39 8.54 -22.76
CA VAL A 298 -2.00 9.74 -22.15
C VAL A 298 -2.04 9.62 -20.63
N ASP A 299 -2.47 8.48 -20.09
CA ASP A 299 -2.54 8.26 -18.63
C ASP A 299 -1.15 8.13 -18.02
N TRP A 300 -0.22 7.48 -18.73
CA TRP A 300 1.19 7.43 -18.34
C TRP A 300 1.83 8.82 -18.23
N LEU A 301 1.69 9.66 -19.26
CA LEU A 301 2.28 11.01 -19.25
C LEU A 301 1.69 11.89 -18.15
N LYS A 302 0.38 11.78 -17.90
CA LYS A 302 -0.28 12.48 -16.78
C LYS A 302 0.29 12.05 -15.44
N GLU A 303 0.45 10.75 -15.23
CA GLU A 303 1.00 10.23 -13.98
C GLU A 303 2.47 10.62 -13.79
N CYS A 304 3.31 10.48 -14.83
CA CYS A 304 4.70 10.94 -14.77
C CYS A 304 4.79 12.41 -14.38
N ALA A 305 4.03 13.27 -15.06
CA ALA A 305 4.02 14.71 -14.77
C ALA A 305 3.58 14.99 -13.32
N ARG A 306 2.54 14.30 -12.83
CA ARG A 306 2.07 14.44 -11.45
C ARG A 306 3.15 14.06 -10.43
N GLN A 307 3.78 12.90 -10.60
CA GLN A 307 4.78 12.40 -9.66
C GLN A 307 6.07 13.23 -9.69
N GLU A 308 6.49 13.68 -10.86
CA GLU A 308 7.67 14.53 -11.02
C GLU A 308 7.46 15.91 -10.38
N GLN A 309 6.25 16.48 -10.47
CA GLN A 309 5.87 17.70 -9.75
C GLN A 309 5.91 17.54 -8.22
N MET A 310 5.65 16.33 -7.71
CA MET A 310 5.76 16.02 -6.28
C MET A 310 7.20 15.79 -5.81
N GLY A 311 8.18 15.77 -6.72
CA GLY A 311 9.60 15.57 -6.41
C GLY A 311 10.15 14.19 -6.77
N PHE A 312 9.33 13.29 -7.30
CA PHE A 312 9.76 11.99 -7.82
C PHE A 312 10.23 12.13 -9.28
N THR A 313 11.29 12.92 -9.46
CA THR A 313 11.76 13.47 -10.74
C THR A 313 12.12 12.44 -11.81
N PHE A 314 12.32 11.17 -11.45
CA PHE A 314 12.74 10.13 -12.40
C PHE A 314 11.63 9.16 -12.77
N THR A 315 10.37 9.51 -12.51
CA THR A 315 9.23 8.62 -12.71
C THR A 315 9.12 8.20 -14.18
N LYS A 316 9.22 9.13 -15.13
CA LYS A 316 9.15 8.81 -16.56
C LYS A 316 10.28 7.90 -17.00
N GLU A 317 11.53 8.24 -16.72
CA GLU A 317 12.65 7.44 -17.21
C GLU A 317 12.71 6.04 -16.57
N ILE A 318 12.45 5.92 -15.26
CA ILE A 318 12.42 4.61 -14.60
C ILE A 318 11.25 3.77 -15.15
N SER A 319 10.09 4.37 -15.42
CA SER A 319 8.97 3.62 -16.04
C SER A 319 9.33 3.06 -17.42
N LEU A 320 10.17 3.76 -18.19
CA LEU A 320 10.68 3.26 -19.46
C LEU A 320 11.78 2.19 -19.28
N LEU A 321 12.57 2.25 -18.20
CA LEU A 321 13.48 1.17 -17.85
C LEU A 321 12.71 -0.11 -17.48
N LEU A 322 11.58 0.02 -16.77
CA LEU A 322 10.72 -1.13 -16.44
C LEU A 322 10.16 -1.83 -17.68
N LYS A 323 10.04 -1.13 -18.82
CA LYS A 323 9.75 -1.77 -20.11
C LYS A 323 10.82 -2.77 -20.53
N THR A 324 12.09 -2.49 -20.26
CA THR A 324 13.20 -3.42 -20.53
C THR A 324 13.10 -4.66 -19.64
N TYR A 325 12.77 -4.46 -18.36
CA TYR A 325 12.51 -5.55 -17.42
C TYR A 325 11.37 -6.46 -17.90
N ASP A 326 10.23 -5.86 -18.29
CA ASP A 326 9.05 -6.61 -18.73
C ASP A 326 9.28 -7.34 -20.07
N ASN A 327 10.04 -6.74 -20.98
CA ASN A 327 10.34 -7.32 -22.30
C ASN A 327 11.39 -8.43 -22.25
N ASP A 328 12.32 -8.41 -21.29
CA ASP A 328 13.44 -9.35 -21.20
C ASP A 328 13.41 -10.17 -19.90
N LYS A 329 12.26 -10.81 -19.66
CA LYS A 329 12.01 -11.67 -18.49
C LYS A 329 12.93 -12.88 -18.38
N ALA A 330 13.59 -13.27 -19.47
CA ALA A 330 14.58 -14.34 -19.48
C ALA A 330 15.90 -13.87 -18.86
N LYS A 331 16.32 -12.64 -19.17
CA LYS A 331 17.50 -12.01 -18.57
C LYS A 331 17.28 -11.59 -17.12
N TYR A 332 16.06 -11.18 -16.78
CA TYR A 332 15.68 -10.70 -15.45
C TYR A 332 14.59 -11.58 -14.82
N PRO A 333 14.93 -12.79 -14.33
CA PRO A 333 13.95 -13.70 -13.77
C PRO A 333 13.32 -13.21 -12.45
N ASP A 334 14.05 -12.47 -11.62
CA ASP A 334 13.54 -11.76 -10.45
C ASP A 334 13.80 -10.24 -10.60
N PHE A 335 12.99 -9.41 -9.93
CA PHE A 335 13.19 -7.96 -9.94
C PHE A 335 14.54 -7.54 -9.36
N THR A 336 15.13 -8.34 -8.46
CA THR A 336 16.47 -8.13 -7.92
C THR A 336 17.53 -8.12 -9.02
N ASP A 337 17.39 -8.95 -10.05
CA ASP A 337 18.32 -9.00 -11.20
C ASP A 337 18.29 -7.70 -12.01
N PHE A 338 17.20 -6.94 -11.91
CA PHE A 338 17.02 -5.67 -12.60
C PHE A 338 17.50 -4.46 -11.79
N LEU A 339 17.61 -4.56 -10.46
CA LEU A 339 18.05 -3.45 -9.60
C LEU A 339 19.39 -2.82 -10.02
N PRO A 340 20.43 -3.57 -10.45
CA PRO A 340 21.67 -2.97 -10.96
C PRO A 340 21.44 -2.01 -12.14
N THR A 341 20.48 -2.32 -13.02
CA THR A 341 20.16 -1.46 -14.18
C THR A 341 19.56 -0.13 -13.73
N ILE A 342 18.69 -0.15 -12.72
CA ILE A 342 18.12 1.08 -12.14
C ILE A 342 19.20 1.86 -11.38
N ALA A 343 20.06 1.18 -10.62
CA ALA A 343 21.15 1.79 -9.87
C ALA A 343 22.16 2.51 -10.78
N ASP A 344 22.57 1.90 -11.88
CA ASP A 344 23.48 2.51 -12.86
C ASP A 344 22.86 3.76 -13.50
N PHE A 345 21.56 3.70 -13.84
CA PHE A 345 20.84 4.86 -14.34
C PHE A 345 20.85 6.02 -13.34
N LEU A 346 20.51 5.76 -12.06
CA LEU A 346 20.51 6.77 -11.02
C LEU A 346 21.92 7.33 -10.75
N LYS A 347 22.94 6.47 -10.79
CA LYS A 347 24.34 6.88 -10.64
C LYS A 347 24.78 7.87 -11.72
N VAL A 348 24.37 7.64 -12.97
CA VAL A 348 24.62 8.59 -14.07
C VAL A 348 23.89 9.92 -13.82
N LYS A 349 22.63 9.88 -13.38
CA LYS A 349 21.85 11.08 -13.05
C LYS A 349 22.48 11.88 -11.90
N ALA A 350 23.02 11.19 -10.89
CA ALA A 350 23.72 11.82 -9.77
C ALA A 350 24.97 12.58 -10.25
N LYS A 351 25.82 11.93 -11.06
CA LYS A 351 27.02 12.56 -11.62
C LYS A 351 26.71 13.80 -12.47
N ASN A 352 25.68 13.74 -13.29
CA ASN A 352 25.27 14.86 -14.15
C ASN A 352 24.68 16.03 -13.35
N SER A 353 24.01 15.73 -12.22
CA SER A 353 23.47 16.76 -11.33
C SER A 353 24.58 17.54 -10.62
N TYR A 354 25.67 16.86 -10.25
CA TYR A 354 26.87 17.51 -9.67
C TYR A 354 27.61 18.40 -10.66
N GLY A 355 27.73 17.98 -11.92
CA GLY A 355 28.43 18.76 -12.96
C GLY A 355 27.78 20.12 -13.30
N GLN A 356 26.49 20.29 -12.98
CA GLN A 356 25.78 21.56 -13.16
C GLN A 356 25.87 22.49 -11.94
N SER A 357 26.13 21.94 -10.74
CA SER A 357 26.30 22.75 -9.52
C SER A 357 27.68 23.38 -9.35
N SER A 358 28.70 22.89 -10.07
CA SER A 358 30.07 23.43 -10.04
C SER A 358 30.33 24.53 -11.08
N GLN A 359 29.30 24.96 -11.83
CA GLN A 359 29.36 26.03 -12.83
C GLN A 359 28.53 27.28 -12.47
N LYS A 360 28.15 27.45 -11.19
CA LYS A 360 27.49 28.68 -10.71
C LYS A 360 28.34 29.44 -9.72
#